data_AF-A0A1G8C160-F1
#
_entry.id   AF-A0A1G8C160-F1
#
_cell.length_a   1.000
_cell.length_b   1.000
_cell.length_c   1.000
_cell.angle_alpha   90.00
_cell.angle_beta   90.00
_cell.angle_gamma   90.00
#
_symmetry.space_group_name_H-M   'P 1'
#
loop_
_entity.id
_entity.type
_entity.pdbx_description
1 polymer ?
#
loop_
_entity_poly.entity_id
_entity_poly.type
_entity_poly.pdbx_seq_one_letter_code
_entity_poly.pdbx_strand_id
1 'polypeptide(L)'
;MKPLFARCVAFLLSAFCSTAGASSLDLNGIAGGGNYNVSVKSFAEMKFSTVYKQQYDFSCGSAALASLLTFHYGDGVNEQSVFTEMFQHGEQEKIKKLGFSLLDMKNYLQRRGYRSDGFKINLDQLVAANSPAITIINANGYLHFVIIKGITAQRVLVGDPAKGVHIVPRDEFEAMWEKRILFLIHADESIGTGNFQSQKEWAARLAPLGDAIDRSSLAEYHVLIRGQVPGPFDF
;
A
#
# COMPACT_ATOMS: atom_id res chain seq x y z
N MET A 1 -61.18 22.75 -3.82
CA MET A 1 -60.19 23.66 -3.19
C MET A 1 -59.43 22.86 -2.14
N LYS A 2 -58.10 23.08 -2.06
CA LYS A 2 -57.07 22.14 -1.57
C LYS A 2 -57.05 21.97 -0.04
N PRO A 3 -56.58 20.80 0.48
CA PRO A 3 -56.36 20.53 1.89
C PRO A 3 -54.93 20.89 2.33
N LEU A 4 -54.75 21.31 3.59
CA LEU A 4 -53.43 21.55 4.22
C LEU A 4 -53.44 20.95 5.62
N PHE A 5 -52.97 19.70 5.73
CA PHE A 5 -52.56 19.11 7.00
C PHE A 5 -51.03 19.07 7.02
N ALA A 6 -50.45 19.85 7.92
CA ALA A 6 -49.02 19.87 8.19
C ALA A 6 -48.60 18.61 8.95
N ARG A 7 -47.62 17.88 8.41
CA ARG A 7 -46.84 16.89 9.16
C ARG A 7 -45.37 17.20 8.93
N CYS A 8 -44.76 17.86 9.91
CA CYS A 8 -43.31 17.91 10.07
C CYS A 8 -42.81 16.53 10.46
N VAL A 9 -42.02 15.88 9.60
CA VAL A 9 -41.19 14.74 9.96
C VAL A 9 -39.75 15.21 9.84
N ALA A 10 -39.13 15.46 10.99
CA ALA A 10 -37.71 15.74 11.10
C ALA A 10 -36.92 14.44 10.85
N PHE A 11 -36.19 14.39 9.75
CA PHE A 11 -35.29 13.29 9.43
C PHE A 11 -33.96 13.53 10.15
N LEU A 12 -33.68 12.73 11.19
CA LEU A 12 -32.41 12.69 11.91
C LEU A 12 -31.31 12.15 10.98
N LEU A 13 -30.36 13.02 10.61
CA LEU A 13 -29.18 12.69 9.83
C LEU A 13 -28.11 12.11 10.79
N SER A 14 -28.06 10.78 10.92
CA SER A 14 -26.97 10.08 11.61
C SER A 14 -25.74 10.03 10.70
N ALA A 15 -24.83 10.97 10.92
CA ALA A 15 -23.48 10.94 10.37
C ALA A 15 -22.69 9.76 11.00
N PHE A 16 -22.64 8.63 10.29
CA PHE A 16 -21.60 7.62 10.53
C PHE A 16 -20.27 8.16 10.02
N CYS A 17 -19.58 8.92 10.86
CA CYS A 17 -18.18 9.24 10.66
C CYS A 17 -17.38 8.00 11.05
N SER A 18 -16.98 7.17 10.09
CA SER A 18 -16.00 6.12 10.32
C SER A 18 -14.65 6.79 10.54
N THR A 19 -14.29 7.00 11.80
CA THR A 19 -12.93 7.36 12.19
C THR A 19 -12.02 6.18 11.86
N ALA A 20 -11.16 6.34 10.85
CA ALA A 20 -10.02 5.45 10.67
C ALA A 20 -9.13 5.60 11.93
N GLY A 21 -9.18 4.59 12.81
CA GLY A 21 -8.54 4.64 14.12
C GLY A 21 -7.03 4.71 14.01
N ALA A 22 -6.44 5.85 14.39
CA ALA A 22 -5.08 5.86 14.88
C ALA A 22 -5.12 5.25 16.28
N SER A 23 -4.61 4.03 16.46
CA SER A 23 -4.46 3.44 17.79
C SER A 23 -3.26 4.10 18.45
N SER A 24 -3.43 4.66 19.64
CA SER A 24 -2.33 5.13 20.48
C SER A 24 -2.18 4.22 21.68
N LEU A 25 -0.95 3.84 22.02
CA LEU A 25 -0.63 3.19 23.28
C LEU A 25 -0.12 4.26 24.25
N ASP A 26 -0.79 4.38 25.39
CA ASP A 26 -0.35 5.23 26.50
C ASP A 26 0.56 4.41 27.41
N LEU A 27 1.85 4.75 27.37
CA LEU A 27 2.90 4.06 28.09
C LEU A 27 3.20 4.82 29.39
N ASN A 28 2.24 4.79 30.32
CA ASN A 28 2.38 5.44 31.62
C ASN A 28 3.31 4.64 32.55
N GLY A 29 4.36 5.28 33.06
CA GLY A 29 5.18 4.76 34.17
C GLY A 29 6.34 3.81 33.80
N ILE A 30 6.56 3.52 32.52
CA ILE A 30 7.61 2.58 32.07
C ILE A 30 8.98 3.22 31.78
N ALA A 31 9.07 4.56 31.80
CA ALA A 31 10.34 5.28 31.72
C ALA A 31 10.25 6.64 32.45
N GLY A 32 10.60 6.67 33.75
CA GLY A 32 10.93 7.91 34.44
C GLY A 32 9.84 9.00 34.53
N GLY A 33 8.56 8.63 34.71
CA GLY A 33 7.51 9.58 35.08
C GLY A 33 6.99 10.51 33.97
N GLY A 34 7.23 10.21 32.69
CA GLY A 34 6.64 10.92 31.55
C GLY A 34 5.40 10.22 30.99
N ASN A 35 4.42 11.00 30.51
CA ASN A 35 3.32 10.50 29.70
C ASN A 35 3.80 10.40 28.24
N TYR A 36 3.89 9.19 27.71
CA TYR A 36 4.24 8.95 26.30
C TYR A 36 3.03 8.42 25.55
N ASN A 37 2.60 9.16 24.52
CA ASN A 37 1.60 8.70 23.57
C ASN A 37 2.32 8.26 22.29
N VAL A 38 2.28 6.95 22.01
CA VAL A 38 2.90 6.37 20.82
C VAL A 38 1.81 5.95 19.84
N SER A 39 1.82 6.54 18.64
CA SER A 39 0.95 6.10 17.55
C SER A 39 1.40 4.73 17.05
N VAL A 40 0.51 3.74 17.15
CA VAL A 40 0.72 2.38 16.65
C VAL A 40 -0.22 2.09 15.50
N LYS A 41 0.27 1.28 14.56
CA LYS A 41 -0.48 0.80 13.41
C LYS A 41 -0.58 -0.71 13.47
N SER A 42 -1.73 -1.25 13.10
CA SER A 42 -1.87 -2.70 12.97
C SER A 42 -1.01 -3.23 11.83
N PHE A 43 -0.65 -4.52 11.88
CA PHE A 43 0.11 -5.14 10.78
C PHE A 43 -0.65 -5.08 9.44
N ALA A 44 -1.98 -5.15 9.49
CA ALA A 44 -2.83 -4.98 8.31
C ALA A 44 -2.75 -3.53 7.76
N GLU A 45 -2.86 -2.51 8.62
CA GLU A 45 -2.71 -1.11 8.20
C GLU A 45 -1.32 -0.83 7.62
N MET A 46 -0.27 -1.40 8.22
CA MET A 46 1.08 -1.26 7.67
C MET A 46 1.17 -1.86 6.28
N LYS A 47 0.57 -3.04 6.06
CA LYS A 47 0.50 -3.73 4.76
C LYS A 47 -0.10 -2.86 3.66
N PHE A 48 -1.20 -2.19 3.93
CA PHE A 48 -1.97 -1.39 2.96
C PHE A 48 -1.72 0.13 3.07
N SER A 49 -0.60 0.53 3.68
CA SER A 49 -0.31 1.95 3.91
C SER A 49 -0.17 2.81 2.65
N THR A 50 0.27 2.21 1.54
CA THR A 50 0.49 2.90 0.25
C THR A 50 -0.06 2.13 -0.95
N VAL A 51 -1.04 1.26 -0.68
CA VAL A 51 -1.82 0.49 -1.65
C VAL A 51 -3.22 0.29 -1.10
N TYR A 52 -4.24 0.60 -1.89
CA TYR A 52 -5.63 0.31 -1.58
C TYR A 52 -5.90 -1.19 -1.64
N LYS A 53 -6.59 -1.69 -0.61
CA LYS A 53 -7.10 -3.06 -0.59
C LYS A 53 -8.31 -3.15 -1.52
N GLN A 54 -8.23 -4.04 -2.52
CA GLN A 54 -9.33 -4.27 -3.44
C GLN A 54 -10.59 -4.77 -2.71
N GLN A 55 -11.76 -4.31 -3.14
CA GLN A 55 -13.05 -4.78 -2.59
C GLN A 55 -13.61 -6.02 -3.29
N TYR A 56 -13.26 -6.23 -4.56
CA TYR A 56 -13.76 -7.34 -5.37
C TYR A 56 -12.61 -8.03 -6.12
N ASP A 57 -12.79 -9.30 -6.49
CA ASP A 57 -11.75 -10.07 -7.19
C ASP A 57 -11.37 -9.44 -8.54
N PHE A 58 -12.34 -8.85 -9.24
CA PHE A 58 -12.15 -8.19 -10.53
C PHE A 58 -11.74 -6.71 -10.43
N SER A 59 -11.64 -6.13 -9.22
CA SER A 59 -11.29 -4.71 -9.03
C SER A 59 -9.79 -4.47 -8.80
N CYS A 60 -8.95 -5.50 -8.93
CA CYS A 60 -7.49 -5.38 -8.77
C CYS A 60 -6.88 -4.29 -9.67
N GLY A 61 -7.36 -4.16 -10.92
CA GLY A 61 -6.91 -3.13 -11.86
C GLY A 61 -7.23 -1.71 -11.39
N SER A 62 -8.46 -1.45 -10.94
CA SER A 62 -8.86 -0.14 -10.42
C SER A 62 -8.18 0.19 -9.10
N ALA A 63 -7.99 -0.80 -8.22
CA ALA A 63 -7.29 -0.61 -6.95
C ALA A 63 -5.79 -0.32 -7.16
N ALA A 64 -5.13 -1.04 -8.07
CA ALA A 64 -3.74 -0.78 -8.45
C ALA A 64 -3.58 0.63 -9.06
N LEU A 65 -4.47 1.01 -9.98
CA LEU A 65 -4.43 2.31 -10.61
C LEU A 65 -4.70 3.45 -9.63
N ALA A 66 -5.73 3.33 -8.78
CA ALA A 66 -6.04 4.31 -7.74
C ALA A 66 -4.86 4.47 -6.76
N SER A 67 -4.24 3.36 -6.36
CA SER A 67 -3.08 3.38 -5.46
C SER A 67 -1.90 4.10 -6.10
N LEU A 68 -1.67 3.85 -7.39
CA LEU A 68 -0.60 4.48 -8.14
C LEU A 68 -0.81 5.99 -8.21
N LEU A 69 -2.01 6.44 -8.61
CA LEU A 69 -2.35 7.85 -8.72
C LEU A 69 -2.24 8.56 -7.36
N THR A 70 -2.85 8.01 -6.31
CA THR A 70 -2.88 8.66 -5.00
C THR A 70 -1.54 8.68 -4.30
N PHE A 71 -0.86 7.54 -4.23
CA PHE A 71 0.34 7.42 -3.39
C PHE A 71 1.63 7.73 -4.14
N HIS A 72 1.67 7.69 -5.48
CA HIS A 72 2.88 8.01 -6.24
C HIS A 72 2.79 9.33 -6.99
N TYR A 73 1.63 9.67 -7.57
CA TYR A 73 1.46 10.90 -8.35
C TYR A 73 0.75 12.03 -7.59
N GLY A 74 0.34 11.80 -6.34
CA GLY A 74 -0.34 12.80 -5.51
C GLY A 74 -1.76 13.15 -5.98
N ASP A 75 -2.34 12.38 -6.90
CA ASP A 75 -3.70 12.55 -7.40
C ASP A 75 -4.67 11.74 -6.54
N GLY A 76 -5.27 12.40 -5.54
CA GLY A 76 -6.10 11.80 -4.51
C GLY A 76 -7.42 11.21 -5.02
N VAL A 77 -7.35 10.01 -5.60
CA VAL A 77 -8.50 9.21 -6.04
C VAL A 77 -8.72 8.01 -5.13
N ASN A 78 -9.95 7.48 -5.08
CA ASN A 78 -10.25 6.24 -4.37
C ASN A 78 -10.55 5.11 -5.36
N GLU A 79 -10.45 3.86 -4.90
CA GLU A 79 -10.73 2.69 -5.75
C GLU A 79 -12.13 2.76 -6.36
N GLN A 80 -13.15 3.13 -5.58
CA GLN A 80 -14.55 3.09 -6.01
C GLN A 80 -14.83 4.07 -7.16
N SER A 81 -14.27 5.27 -7.13
CA SER A 81 -14.44 6.26 -8.20
C SER A 81 -13.75 5.81 -9.48
N VAL A 82 -12.50 5.33 -9.36
CA VAL A 82 -11.75 4.76 -10.50
C VAL A 82 -12.50 3.57 -11.10
N PHE A 83 -12.99 2.66 -10.25
CA PHE A 83 -13.80 1.51 -10.63
C PHE A 83 -15.04 1.95 -11.43
N THR A 84 -15.86 2.84 -10.86
CA THR A 84 -17.12 3.27 -11.47
C THR A 84 -16.89 3.94 -12.81
N GLU A 85 -15.91 4.84 -12.92
CA GLU A 85 -15.60 5.51 -14.17
C GLU A 85 -15.06 4.55 -15.25
N MET A 86 -14.15 3.64 -14.88
CA MET A 86 -13.65 2.62 -15.80
C MET A 86 -14.78 1.71 -16.28
N PHE A 87 -15.66 1.30 -15.36
CA PHE A 87 -16.79 0.42 -15.66
C PHE A 87 -17.84 1.07 -16.55
N GLN A 88 -18.14 2.36 -16.34
CA GLN A 88 -19.10 3.12 -17.15
C GLN A 88 -18.63 3.32 -18.60
N HIS A 89 -17.32 3.49 -18.80
CA HIS A 89 -16.72 3.76 -20.12
C HIS A 89 -16.12 2.53 -20.79
N GLY A 90 -16.19 1.37 -20.14
CA GLY A 90 -15.63 0.10 -20.63
C GLY A 90 -16.71 -0.90 -21.05
N GLU A 91 -16.27 -2.04 -21.56
CA GLU A 91 -17.17 -3.14 -21.94
C GLU A 91 -17.65 -3.90 -20.69
N GLN A 92 -18.79 -3.47 -20.12
CA GLN A 92 -19.31 -3.99 -18.84
C GLN A 92 -19.39 -5.52 -18.78
N GLU A 93 -19.91 -6.17 -19.82
CA GLU A 93 -20.06 -7.63 -19.86
C GLU A 93 -18.72 -8.37 -19.87
N LYS A 94 -17.68 -7.75 -20.44
CA LYS A 94 -16.32 -8.28 -20.43
C LYS A 94 -15.66 -8.05 -19.08
N ILE A 95 -15.82 -6.86 -18.50
CA ILE A 95 -15.26 -6.50 -17.20
C ILE A 95 -15.83 -7.38 -16.08
N LYS A 96 -17.14 -7.67 -16.10
CA LYS A 96 -17.76 -8.58 -15.11
C LYS A 96 -17.18 -9.99 -15.14
N LYS A 97 -16.71 -10.45 -16.30
CA LYS A 97 -16.20 -11.82 -16.51
C LYS A 97 -14.69 -11.93 -16.34
N LEU A 98 -13.95 -10.93 -16.79
CA LEU A 98 -12.49 -10.97 -16.92
C LEU A 98 -11.76 -9.92 -16.07
N GLY A 99 -12.49 -8.99 -15.46
CA GLY A 99 -11.94 -7.79 -14.83
C GLY A 99 -11.47 -6.73 -15.83
N PHE A 100 -10.83 -5.70 -15.31
CA PHE A 100 -10.31 -4.60 -16.12
C PHE A 100 -9.07 -5.02 -16.92
N SER A 101 -8.93 -4.46 -18.11
CA SER A 101 -7.74 -4.61 -18.95
C SER A 101 -6.81 -3.39 -18.85
N LEU A 102 -5.58 -3.54 -19.35
CA LEU A 102 -4.66 -2.41 -19.53
C LEU A 102 -5.24 -1.32 -20.45
N LEU A 103 -6.08 -1.71 -21.41
CA LEU A 103 -6.75 -0.76 -22.31
C LEU A 103 -7.79 0.08 -21.54
N ASP A 104 -8.54 -0.53 -20.62
CA ASP A 104 -9.50 0.19 -19.78
C ASP A 104 -8.78 1.23 -18.91
N MET A 105 -7.63 0.86 -18.33
CA MET A 105 -6.79 1.77 -17.55
C MET A 105 -6.24 2.91 -18.41
N LYS A 106 -5.74 2.60 -19.62
CA LYS A 106 -5.27 3.62 -20.57
C LYS A 106 -6.37 4.61 -20.94
N ASN A 107 -7.56 4.12 -21.27
CA ASN A 107 -8.70 4.97 -21.61
C ASN A 107 -9.12 5.87 -20.44
N TYR A 108 -9.11 5.34 -19.22
CA TYR A 108 -9.36 6.13 -18.01
C TYR A 108 -8.35 7.26 -17.83
N LEU A 109 -7.06 6.93 -17.90
CA LEU A 109 -5.96 7.89 -17.77
C LEU A 109 -6.01 8.97 -18.86
N GLN A 110 -6.29 8.58 -20.11
CA GLN A 110 -6.40 9.50 -21.23
C GLN A 110 -7.53 10.53 -21.04
N ARG A 111 -8.69 10.12 -20.50
CA ARG A 111 -9.79 11.07 -20.20
C ARG A 111 -9.41 12.07 -19.11
N ARG A 112 -8.47 11.72 -18.24
CA ARG A 112 -7.92 12.59 -17.19
C ARG A 112 -6.70 13.40 -17.65
N GLY A 113 -6.29 13.28 -18.91
CA GLY A 113 -5.14 14.01 -19.47
C GLY A 113 -3.79 13.36 -19.24
N TYR A 114 -3.74 12.16 -18.65
CA TYR A 114 -2.49 11.42 -18.50
C TYR A 114 -2.11 10.70 -19.79
N ARG A 115 -0.82 10.68 -20.10
CA ARG A 115 -0.25 9.83 -21.14
C ARG A 115 0.20 8.52 -20.51
N SER A 116 -0.17 7.39 -21.08
CA SER A 116 0.21 6.07 -20.55
C SER A 116 0.30 5.03 -21.65
N ASP A 117 1.28 4.13 -21.51
CA ASP A 117 1.60 3.12 -22.52
C ASP A 117 2.07 1.80 -21.91
N GLY A 118 1.83 0.73 -22.68
CA GLY A 118 2.25 -0.62 -22.35
C GLY A 118 3.56 -0.96 -23.05
N PHE A 119 4.55 -1.41 -22.29
CA PHE A 119 5.90 -1.75 -22.76
C PHE A 119 6.23 -3.21 -22.47
N LYS A 120 6.97 -3.85 -23.37
CA LYS A 120 7.62 -5.15 -23.15
C LYS A 120 9.11 -4.93 -22.96
N ILE A 121 9.50 -4.61 -21.73
CA ILE A 121 10.89 -4.35 -21.33
C ILE A 121 11.23 -5.21 -20.11
N ASN A 122 12.52 -5.35 -19.81
CA ASN A 122 12.97 -6.09 -18.63
C ASN A 122 12.96 -5.21 -17.36
N LEU A 123 13.19 -5.82 -16.19
CA LEU A 123 13.22 -5.10 -14.91
C LEU A 123 14.35 -4.06 -14.87
N ASP A 124 15.51 -4.33 -15.46
CA ASP A 124 16.65 -3.40 -15.43
C ASP A 124 16.37 -2.13 -16.23
N GLN A 125 15.66 -2.25 -17.35
CA GLN A 125 15.17 -1.11 -18.12
C GLN A 125 14.13 -0.30 -17.34
N LEU A 126 13.27 -0.97 -16.55
CA LEU A 126 12.34 -0.27 -15.65
C LEU A 126 13.10 0.50 -14.55
N VAL A 127 14.18 -0.06 -14.00
CA VAL A 127 15.05 0.67 -13.05
C VAL A 127 15.65 1.91 -13.70
N ALA A 128 16.14 1.79 -14.92
CA ALA A 128 16.69 2.93 -15.66
C ALA A 128 15.65 4.02 -15.94
N ALA A 129 14.38 3.64 -16.16
CA ALA A 129 13.28 4.57 -16.35
C ALA A 129 12.84 5.28 -15.05
N ASN A 130 13.28 4.80 -13.88
CA ASN A 130 12.99 5.37 -12.55
C ASN A 130 11.49 5.66 -12.30
N SER A 131 10.62 4.79 -12.81
CA SER A 131 9.16 4.98 -12.76
C SER A 131 8.49 3.76 -12.15
N PRO A 132 7.45 3.94 -11.30
CA PRO A 132 6.60 2.82 -10.92
C PRO A 132 5.81 2.33 -12.13
N ALA A 133 5.47 1.05 -12.15
CA ALA A 133 4.70 0.44 -13.25
C ALA A 133 3.64 -0.52 -12.72
N ILE A 134 2.49 -0.57 -13.40
CA ILE A 134 1.50 -1.64 -13.19
C ILE A 134 1.87 -2.81 -14.09
N THR A 135 1.76 -4.02 -13.58
CA THR A 135 2.05 -5.24 -14.33
C THR A 135 1.04 -6.33 -13.99
N ILE A 136 0.96 -7.34 -14.84
CA ILE A 136 0.17 -8.54 -14.60
C ILE A 136 1.10 -9.70 -14.25
N ILE A 137 0.84 -10.35 -13.12
CA ILE A 137 1.56 -11.55 -12.69
C ILE A 137 0.61 -12.74 -12.65
N ASN A 138 1.16 -13.95 -12.78
CA ASN A 138 0.44 -15.19 -12.55
C ASN A 138 0.73 -15.69 -11.13
N ALA A 139 -0.25 -15.57 -10.24
CA ALA A 139 -0.19 -16.12 -8.90
C ALA A 139 -0.97 -17.44 -8.85
N ASN A 140 -0.28 -18.57 -9.10
CA ASN A 140 -0.86 -19.92 -9.03
C ASN A 140 -2.10 -20.15 -9.92
N GLY A 141 -2.05 -19.68 -11.17
CA GLY A 141 -3.13 -19.79 -12.15
C GLY A 141 -4.10 -18.59 -12.15
N TYR A 142 -3.92 -17.63 -11.25
CA TYR A 142 -4.70 -16.41 -11.19
C TYR A 142 -3.90 -15.21 -11.74
N LEU A 143 -4.40 -14.61 -12.82
CA LEU A 143 -3.83 -13.39 -13.38
C LEU A 143 -4.24 -12.19 -12.55
N HIS A 144 -3.25 -11.46 -12.03
CA HIS A 144 -3.49 -10.39 -11.06
C HIS A 144 -2.66 -9.15 -11.36
N PHE A 145 -3.25 -7.96 -11.18
CA PHE A 145 -2.54 -6.69 -11.33
C PHE A 145 -1.83 -6.30 -10.05
N VAL A 146 -0.54 -5.98 -10.19
CA VAL A 146 0.30 -5.48 -9.10
C VAL A 146 1.10 -4.27 -9.55
N ILE A 147 1.56 -3.48 -8.59
CA ILE A 147 2.41 -2.31 -8.82
C ILE A 147 3.85 -2.68 -8.48
N ILE A 148 4.78 -2.47 -9.40
CA ILE A 148 6.20 -2.49 -9.10
C ILE A 148 6.57 -1.12 -8.53
N LYS A 149 6.92 -1.09 -7.25
CA LYS A 149 7.24 0.14 -6.50
C LYS A 149 8.74 0.35 -6.33
N GLY A 150 9.53 -0.71 -6.50
CA GLY A 150 10.99 -0.66 -6.46
C GLY A 150 11.61 -1.99 -6.85
N ILE A 151 12.85 -1.97 -7.31
CA ILE A 151 13.62 -3.15 -7.74
C ILE A 151 15.05 -3.02 -7.23
N THR A 152 15.59 -4.07 -6.65
CA THR A 152 17.02 -4.23 -6.36
C THR A 152 17.59 -5.38 -7.19
N ALA A 153 18.89 -5.66 -7.05
CA ALA A 153 19.52 -6.76 -7.76
C ALA A 153 18.89 -8.14 -7.42
N GLN A 154 18.30 -8.31 -6.23
CA GLN A 154 17.76 -9.61 -5.79
C GLN A 154 16.27 -9.57 -5.41
N ARG A 155 15.64 -8.40 -5.31
CA ARG A 155 14.29 -8.26 -4.74
C ARG A 155 13.46 -7.25 -5.50
N VAL A 156 12.16 -7.46 -5.51
CA VAL A 156 11.16 -6.54 -6.07
C VAL A 156 10.20 -6.14 -4.97
N LEU A 157 10.00 -4.83 -4.78
CA LEU A 157 8.99 -4.27 -3.90
C LEU A 157 7.67 -4.18 -4.67
N VAL A 158 6.70 -4.98 -4.26
CA VAL A 158 5.43 -5.16 -4.95
C VAL A 158 4.31 -4.56 -4.11
N GLY A 159 3.54 -3.66 -4.71
CA GLY A 159 2.27 -3.19 -4.20
C GLY A 159 1.13 -4.04 -4.74
N ASP A 160 0.62 -4.97 -3.95
CA ASP A 160 -0.46 -5.88 -4.34
C ASP A 160 -1.79 -5.47 -3.69
N PRO A 161 -2.84 -5.14 -4.45
CA PRO A 161 -4.15 -4.79 -3.91
C PRO A 161 -4.83 -5.88 -3.07
N ALA A 162 -4.44 -7.15 -3.22
CA ALA A 162 -4.97 -8.27 -2.44
C ALA A 162 -4.14 -8.54 -1.18
N LYS A 163 -2.81 -8.43 -1.25
CA LYS A 163 -1.89 -8.81 -0.15
C LYS A 163 -1.26 -7.63 0.60
N GLY A 164 -1.38 -6.43 0.07
CA GLY A 164 -0.66 -5.23 0.48
C GLY A 164 0.76 -5.18 -0.08
N VAL A 165 1.53 -4.17 0.34
CA VAL A 165 2.92 -4.03 -0.08
C VAL A 165 3.76 -5.15 0.54
N HIS A 166 4.58 -5.82 -0.26
CA HIS A 166 5.47 -6.88 0.19
C HIS A 166 6.70 -7.01 -0.73
N ILE A 167 7.71 -7.76 -0.28
CA ILE A 167 8.94 -7.99 -1.02
C ILE A 167 8.92 -9.40 -1.60
N VAL A 168 9.25 -9.52 -2.88
CA VAL A 168 9.35 -10.79 -3.60
C VAL A 168 10.80 -10.95 -4.10
N PRO A 169 11.41 -12.15 -4.00
CA PRO A 169 12.67 -12.45 -4.69
C PRO A 169 12.55 -12.19 -6.19
N ARG A 170 13.61 -11.64 -6.80
CA ARG A 170 13.55 -11.21 -8.21
C ARG A 170 13.31 -12.38 -9.16
N ASP A 171 13.96 -13.51 -8.92
CA ASP A 171 13.79 -14.76 -9.66
C ASP A 171 12.36 -15.30 -9.57
N GLU A 172 11.78 -15.31 -8.36
CA GLU A 172 10.39 -15.70 -8.14
C GLU A 172 9.42 -14.74 -8.86
N PHE A 173 9.68 -13.44 -8.80
CA PHE A 173 8.89 -12.44 -9.50
C PHE A 173 8.94 -12.61 -11.02
N GLU A 174 10.14 -12.80 -11.58
CA GLU A 174 10.32 -13.01 -13.02
C GLU A 174 9.66 -14.33 -13.50
N ALA A 175 9.59 -15.35 -12.65
CA ALA A 175 8.87 -16.59 -12.93
C ALA A 175 7.35 -16.40 -12.99
N MET A 176 6.78 -15.61 -12.08
CA MET A 176 5.35 -15.25 -12.10
C MET A 176 5.01 -14.26 -13.22
N TRP A 177 5.98 -13.49 -13.70
CA TRP A 177 5.80 -12.40 -14.65
C TRP A 177 5.87 -12.85 -16.13
N GLU A 178 5.01 -13.80 -16.51
CA GLU A 178 5.05 -14.47 -17.81
C GLU A 178 4.96 -13.52 -19.02
N LYS A 179 3.97 -12.62 -19.03
CA LYS A 179 3.67 -11.77 -20.19
C LYS A 179 4.68 -10.64 -20.38
N ARG A 180 5.45 -10.31 -19.33
CA ARG A 180 6.46 -9.23 -19.32
C ARG A 180 5.96 -7.88 -19.83
N ILE A 181 4.70 -7.56 -19.54
CA ILE A 181 4.10 -6.27 -19.90
C ILE A 181 4.14 -5.36 -18.69
N LEU A 182 4.70 -4.17 -18.87
CA LEU A 182 4.64 -3.07 -17.93
C LEU A 182 3.72 -1.98 -18.47
N PHE A 183 2.91 -1.40 -17.62
CA PHE A 183 2.10 -0.25 -17.92
C PHE A 183 2.61 0.95 -17.14
N LEU A 184 3.10 1.94 -17.88
CA LEU A 184 3.72 3.14 -17.33
C LEU A 184 2.82 4.36 -17.60
N ILE A 185 2.78 5.25 -16.63
CA ILE A 185 2.22 6.59 -16.78
C ILE A 185 3.39 7.51 -17.07
N HIS A 186 3.32 8.25 -18.18
CA HIS A 186 4.27 9.29 -18.49
C HIS A 186 3.91 10.47 -17.59
N ALA A 187 4.66 10.65 -16.51
CA ALA A 187 4.61 11.89 -15.76
C ALA A 187 5.54 12.90 -16.42
N ASP A 188 5.01 14.09 -16.70
CA ASP A 188 5.86 15.26 -16.89
C ASP A 188 6.58 15.54 -15.55
N GLU A 189 7.79 16.11 -15.59
CA GLU A 189 8.61 16.42 -14.40
C GLU A 189 7.84 17.23 -13.32
N SER A 190 6.73 17.89 -13.70
CA SER A 190 5.84 18.64 -12.81
C SER A 190 4.91 17.78 -11.95
N ILE A 191 4.58 16.55 -12.36
CA ILE A 191 3.77 15.59 -11.59
C ILE A 191 4.78 14.64 -10.92
N GLY A 192 5.29 15.07 -9.77
CA GLY A 192 6.42 14.44 -9.10
C GLY A 192 6.34 12.91 -9.11
N THR A 193 7.36 12.26 -9.69
CA THR A 193 7.59 10.80 -9.68
C THR A 193 8.01 10.30 -8.29
N GLY A 194 7.55 10.94 -7.22
CA GLY A 194 8.29 11.14 -5.98
C GLY A 194 8.52 9.90 -5.12
N ASN A 195 7.85 8.78 -5.40
CA ASN A 195 7.82 7.62 -4.50
C ASN A 195 8.28 6.28 -5.11
N PHE A 196 8.83 6.25 -6.33
CA PHE A 196 9.54 5.06 -6.81
C PHE A 196 10.82 4.84 -5.98
N GLN A 197 11.10 3.58 -5.62
CA GLN A 197 12.25 3.22 -4.78
C GLN A 197 12.26 3.88 -3.39
N SER A 198 11.09 4.18 -2.82
CA SER A 198 11.00 4.80 -1.48
C SER A 198 11.74 4.00 -0.41
N GLN A 199 12.83 4.55 0.13
CA GLN A 199 13.62 3.90 1.19
C GLN A 199 12.79 3.57 2.43
N LYS A 200 11.82 4.44 2.76
CA LYS A 200 10.89 4.23 3.87
C LYS A 200 10.06 2.96 3.68
N GLU A 201 9.58 2.71 2.46
CA GLU A 201 8.80 1.50 2.18
C GLU A 201 9.65 0.24 2.21
N TRP A 202 10.88 0.30 1.71
CA TRP A 202 11.84 -0.81 1.83
C TRP A 202 12.16 -1.12 3.29
N ALA A 203 12.52 -0.11 4.08
CA ALA A 203 12.89 -0.25 5.49
C ALA A 203 11.74 -0.79 6.35
N ALA A 204 10.50 -0.34 6.09
CA ALA A 204 9.33 -0.80 6.84
C ALA A 204 9.09 -2.31 6.72
N ARG A 205 9.66 -2.99 5.71
CA ARG A 205 9.42 -4.40 5.39
C ARG A 205 10.60 -5.32 5.61
N LEU A 206 11.75 -4.75 5.94
CA LEU A 206 12.87 -5.51 6.47
C LEU A 206 12.67 -5.62 7.98
N ALA A 207 12.88 -6.81 8.54
CA ALA A 207 12.86 -6.97 9.98
C ALA A 207 13.98 -6.12 10.59
N PRO A 208 13.69 -5.26 11.59
CA PRO A 208 14.69 -4.40 12.23
C PRO A 208 15.54 -5.24 13.21
N LEU A 209 16.23 -6.26 12.67
CA LEU A 209 17.06 -7.17 13.46
C LEU A 209 18.26 -6.46 14.09
N GLY A 210 18.66 -5.31 13.53
CA GLY A 210 19.70 -4.45 14.09
C GLY A 210 19.25 -3.62 15.30
N ASP A 211 17.99 -3.15 15.31
CA ASP A 211 17.45 -2.31 16.39
C ASP A 211 16.96 -3.14 17.58
N ALA A 212 16.64 -4.42 17.35
CA ALA A 212 16.21 -5.34 18.41
C ALA A 212 17.36 -5.74 19.37
N ILE A 213 18.62 -5.55 18.97
CA ILE A 213 19.79 -5.81 19.81
C ILE A 213 20.28 -4.47 20.35
N ASP A 214 19.56 -3.93 21.34
CA ASP A 214 20.09 -2.84 22.13
C ASP A 214 21.25 -3.35 23.00
N ARG A 215 22.47 -3.15 22.52
CA ARG A 215 23.70 -3.52 23.23
C ARG A 215 23.91 -2.70 24.50
N SER A 216 23.21 -1.59 24.68
CA SER A 216 23.29 -0.79 25.90
C SER A 216 22.59 -1.47 27.08
N SER A 217 21.47 -2.17 26.85
CA SER A 217 20.79 -2.99 27.87
C SER A 217 21.67 -4.10 28.48
N LEU A 218 22.57 -4.71 27.70
CA LEU A 218 23.50 -5.75 28.19
C LEU A 218 24.63 -5.17 29.05
N ALA A 219 25.04 -3.93 28.75
CA ALA A 219 26.00 -3.20 29.57
C ALA A 219 25.35 -2.77 30.89
N GLU A 220 24.11 -2.30 30.84
CA GLU A 220 23.33 -1.92 32.02
C GLU A 220 23.04 -3.14 32.93
N TYR A 221 22.70 -4.30 32.36
CA TYR A 221 22.55 -5.56 33.08
C TYR A 221 23.83 -6.01 33.80
N HIS A 222 25.00 -5.87 33.16
CA HIS A 222 26.28 -6.20 33.80
C HIS A 222 26.71 -5.19 34.87
N VAL A 223 26.35 -3.92 34.72
CA VAL A 223 26.62 -2.88 35.73
C VAL A 223 25.77 -3.12 36.98
N LEU A 224 24.51 -3.53 36.82
CA LEU A 224 23.60 -3.82 37.94
C LEU A 224 23.97 -5.11 38.72
N ILE A 225 24.75 -6.03 38.14
CA ILE A 225 25.24 -7.23 38.82
C ILE A 225 26.51 -6.96 39.65
N ARG A 226 27.18 -5.81 39.45
CA ARG A 226 28.36 -5.41 40.25
C ARG A 226 27.92 -4.78 41.58
N GLY A 227 27.42 -5.60 42.50
CA GLY A 227 27.10 -5.13 43.85
C GLY A 227 26.33 -6.10 44.74
N GLN A 228 25.83 -7.22 44.19
CA GLN A 228 25.12 -8.20 45.01
C GLN A 228 26.12 -9.10 45.74
N VAL A 229 26.52 -8.65 46.93
CA VAL A 229 27.28 -9.46 47.89
C VAL A 229 26.42 -10.68 48.24
N PRO A 230 26.94 -11.92 48.16
CA PRO A 230 26.20 -13.10 48.62
C PRO A 230 25.82 -12.93 50.09
N GLY A 231 24.54 -13.07 50.40
CA GLY A 231 24.06 -13.20 51.78
C GLY A 231 24.54 -14.53 52.40
N PRO A 232 24.53 -14.67 53.74
CA PRO A 232 25.31 -15.68 54.46
C PRO A 232 24.72 -17.11 54.44
N PHE A 233 24.09 -17.52 53.35
CA PHE A 233 23.59 -18.89 53.19
C PHE A 233 24.01 -19.46 51.85
N ASP A 234 25.25 -19.94 51.80
CA ASP A 234 25.69 -20.96 50.85
C ASP A 234 25.43 -22.35 51.44
N PHE A 235 24.53 -23.11 50.82
CA PHE A 235 24.47 -24.57 50.81
C PHE A 235 24.15 -25.04 49.39
#